data_AF-A0A1F6DDH1-F1
#
_entry.id   AF-A0A1F6DDH1-F1
#
_cell.length_a   1.000
_cell.length_b   1.000
_cell.length_c   1.000
_cell.angle_alpha   90.00
_cell.angle_beta   90.00
_cell.angle_gamma   90.00
#
_symmetry.space_group_name_H-M   'P 1'
#
loop_
_entity.id
_entity.type
_entity.pdbx_description
1 polymer ?
#
loop_
_entity_poly.entity_id
_entity_poly.type
_entity_poly.pdbx_seq_one_letter_code
_entity_poly.pdbx_strand_id
1 'polypeptide(L)'
;MFTRSERGFTLIELLVVIAIIGILSSVVLASLNSARKKGRDARRVSDVKQIQLALELYYDNNSSEYPDSVCTAVSGGQCTASLIAPQYISVAPNDPQANSTTWLYFYDNLTSAEPPTTCATATGVCTSYVLGATLEDTANSALNQDIDGSAVGGTINCADPVYCVRP
;
A
#
# COMPACT_ATOMS: atom_id res chain seq x y z
N MET A 1 53.63 40.57 -16.61
CA MET A 1 52.46 40.46 -15.72
C MET A 1 51.23 40.47 -16.61
N PHE A 2 50.64 39.30 -16.88
CA PHE A 2 49.48 39.19 -17.77
C PHE A 2 48.22 39.59 -16.98
N THR A 3 47.59 40.70 -17.36
CA THR A 3 46.31 41.14 -16.80
C THR A 3 45.20 40.26 -17.37
N ARG A 4 44.60 39.44 -16.52
CA ARG A 4 43.46 38.59 -16.87
C ARG A 4 42.23 39.49 -17.07
N SER A 5 41.73 39.58 -18.30
CA SER A 5 40.45 40.23 -18.58
C SER A 5 39.33 39.36 -18.02
N GLU A 6 38.73 39.79 -16.91
CA GLU A 6 37.51 39.16 -16.41
C GLU A 6 36.33 39.60 -17.30
N ARG A 7 35.80 38.66 -18.07
CA ARG A 7 34.57 38.85 -18.84
C ARG A 7 33.39 38.71 -17.89
N GLY A 8 32.66 39.80 -17.66
CA GLY A 8 31.39 39.76 -16.93
C GLY A 8 30.29 39.11 -17.76
N PHE A 9 29.37 38.41 -17.11
CA PHE A 9 28.15 37.90 -17.72
C PHE A 9 27.22 39.05 -18.13
N THR A 10 26.59 38.94 -19.30
CA THR A 10 25.54 39.87 -19.71
C THR A 10 24.23 39.55 -19.00
N LEU A 11 23.40 40.57 -18.76
CA LEU A 11 22.07 40.39 -18.16
C LEU A 11 21.18 39.44 -18.98
N ILE A 12 21.33 39.46 -20.31
CA ILE A 12 20.55 38.60 -21.21
C ILE A 12 20.98 37.13 -21.10
N GLU A 13 22.29 36.85 -20.93
CA GLU A 13 22.76 35.48 -20.70
C GLU A 13 22.19 34.89 -19.41
N LEU A 14 22.17 35.67 -18.32
CA LEU A 14 21.59 35.22 -17.06
C LEU A 14 20.08 35.00 -17.20
N LEU A 15 19.38 35.90 -17.90
CA LEU A 15 17.93 35.81 -18.12
C LEU A 15 17.53 34.55 -18.92
N VAL A 16 18.29 34.21 -19.97
CA VAL A 16 18.01 33.00 -20.76
C VAL A 16 18.25 31.73 -19.94
N VAL A 17 19.27 31.70 -19.08
CA VAL A 17 19.57 30.52 -18.25
C VAL A 17 18.45 30.23 -17.26
N ILE A 18 17.95 31.25 -16.54
CA ILE A 18 16.85 31.05 -15.59
C ILE A 18 15.56 30.64 -16.31
N ALA A 19 15.32 31.14 -17.54
CA ALA A 19 14.19 30.74 -18.35
C ALA A 19 14.25 29.25 -18.73
N ILE A 20 15.42 28.76 -19.16
CA ILE A 20 15.62 27.34 -19.51
C ILE A 20 15.48 26.46 -18.26
N ILE A 21 16.11 26.83 -17.13
CA ILE A 21 15.99 26.08 -15.87
C ILE A 21 14.53 26.03 -15.41
N GLY A 22 13.79 27.14 -15.53
CA GLY A 22 12.36 27.20 -15.21
C GLY A 22 11.55 26.18 -16.01
N ILE A 23 11.73 26.14 -17.32
CA ILE A 23 11.03 25.18 -18.20
C ILE A 23 11.38 23.73 -17.82
N LEU A 24 12.68 23.41 -17.72
CA LEU A 24 13.12 22.05 -17.40
C LEU A 24 12.64 21.60 -16.00
N SER A 25 12.71 22.50 -15.01
CA SER A 25 12.28 22.19 -13.64
C SER A 25 10.79 21.89 -13.55
N SER A 26 9.95 22.56 -14.34
CA SER A 26 8.49 22.33 -14.36
C SER A 26 8.12 20.91 -14.81
N VAL A 27 8.79 20.39 -15.85
CA VAL A 27 8.57 19.03 -16.38
C VAL A 27 9.03 17.98 -15.37
N VAL A 28 10.19 18.20 -14.74
CA VAL A 28 10.74 17.29 -13.73
C VAL A 28 9.81 17.18 -12.53
N LEU A 29 9.28 18.30 -12.01
CA LEU A 29 8.37 18.30 -10.86
C LEU A 29 7.09 17.52 -11.14
N ALA A 30 6.50 17.65 -12.34
CA ALA A 30 5.32 16.89 -12.73
C ALA A 30 5.59 15.37 -12.74
N SER A 31 6.75 14.95 -13.28
CA SER A 31 7.14 13.54 -13.32
C SER A 31 7.41 12.93 -11.95
N LEU A 32 7.96 13.73 -11.01
CA LEU A 32 8.33 13.28 -9.67
C LEU A 32 7.12 12.89 -8.82
N ASN A 33 6.00 13.62 -8.96
CA ASN A 33 4.78 13.30 -8.22
C ASN A 33 4.21 11.94 -8.61
N SER A 34 4.19 11.62 -9.91
CA SER A 34 3.78 10.30 -10.39
C SER A 34 4.73 9.19 -9.93
N ALA A 35 6.04 9.42 -9.98
CA ALA A 35 7.03 8.46 -9.50
C ALA A 35 6.89 8.17 -7.99
N ARG A 36 6.64 9.19 -7.17
CA ARG A 36 6.39 9.04 -5.72
C ARG A 36 5.14 8.21 -5.43
N LYS A 37 4.06 8.46 -6.18
CA LYS A 37 2.80 7.70 -6.10
C LYS A 37 3.04 6.21 -6.36
N LYS A 38 3.69 5.89 -7.50
CA LYS A 38 4.05 4.50 -7.86
C LYS A 38 4.95 3.84 -6.82
N GLY A 39 5.90 4.59 -6.24
CA GLY A 39 6.77 4.08 -5.17
C GLY A 39 6.00 3.72 -3.89
N ARG A 40 5.01 4.52 -3.51
CA ARG A 40 4.13 4.21 -2.35
C ARG A 40 3.24 3.01 -2.63
N ASP A 41 2.67 2.90 -3.82
CA ASP A 41 1.85 1.73 -4.18
C ASP A 41 2.68 0.44 -4.22
N ALA A 42 3.90 0.48 -4.76
CA ALA A 42 4.82 -0.67 -4.71
C ALA A 42 5.14 -1.09 -3.27
N ARG A 43 5.27 -0.13 -2.36
CA ARG A 43 5.44 -0.39 -0.93
C ARG A 43 4.20 -1.06 -0.34
N ARG A 44 3.00 -0.53 -0.59
CA ARG A 44 1.72 -1.12 -0.12
C ARG A 44 1.55 -2.58 -0.56
N VAL A 45 1.80 -2.87 -1.83
CA VAL A 45 1.72 -4.24 -2.37
C VAL A 45 2.74 -5.17 -1.70
N SER A 46 3.97 -4.70 -1.48
CA SER A 46 5.00 -5.46 -0.76
C SER A 46 4.64 -5.70 0.70
N ASP A 47 3.98 -4.74 1.34
CA ASP A 47 3.55 -4.83 2.74
C ASP A 47 2.40 -5.85 2.87
N VAL A 48 1.40 -5.80 1.99
CA VAL A 48 0.32 -6.80 1.92
C VAL A 48 0.89 -8.21 1.78
N LYS A 49 1.88 -8.42 0.90
CA LYS A 49 2.53 -9.74 0.73
C LYS A 49 3.29 -10.22 1.96
N GLN A 50 3.93 -9.31 2.71
CA GLN A 50 4.59 -9.66 3.97
C GLN A 50 3.58 -10.09 5.04
N ILE A 51 2.45 -9.40 5.12
CA ILE A 51 1.35 -9.76 6.03
C ILE A 51 0.74 -11.10 5.60
N GLN A 52 0.55 -11.31 4.29
CA GLN A 52 0.06 -12.57 3.72
C GLN A 52 0.93 -13.76 4.16
N LEU A 53 2.25 -13.64 4.02
CA LEU A 53 3.18 -14.68 4.48
C LEU A 53 3.06 -14.93 5.99
N ALA A 54 2.94 -13.87 6.79
CA ALA A 54 2.76 -14.00 8.24
C ALA A 54 1.42 -14.66 8.61
N LEU A 55 0.37 -14.45 7.81
CA LEU A 55 -0.92 -15.12 7.98
C LEU A 55 -0.85 -16.61 7.67
N GLU A 56 -0.14 -17.01 6.61
CA GLU A 56 0.05 -18.44 6.32
C GLU A 56 0.84 -19.13 7.44
N LEU A 57 1.89 -18.48 7.96
CA LEU A 57 2.61 -18.99 9.13
C LEU A 57 1.73 -19.08 10.38
N TYR A 58 0.83 -18.11 10.58
CA TYR A 58 -0.14 -18.17 11.68
C TYR A 58 -1.08 -19.36 11.52
N TYR A 59 -1.63 -19.57 10.32
CA TYR A 59 -2.56 -20.65 10.01
C TYR A 59 -1.96 -22.03 10.32
N ASP A 60 -0.73 -22.26 9.89
CA ASP A 60 0.00 -23.51 10.14
C ASP A 60 0.20 -23.81 11.63
N ASN A 61 0.33 -22.78 12.46
CA ASN A 61 0.61 -22.91 13.89
C ASN A 61 -0.64 -22.83 14.79
N ASN A 62 -1.77 -22.34 14.28
CA ASN A 62 -2.99 -22.11 15.06
C ASN A 62 -4.17 -22.93 14.55
N SER A 63 -4.00 -24.26 14.54
CA SER A 63 -5.08 -25.21 14.25
C SER A 63 -5.79 -24.99 12.90
N SER A 64 -5.08 -24.48 11.89
CA SER A 64 -5.68 -24.18 10.58
C SER A 64 -6.78 -23.12 10.64
N GLU A 65 -6.60 -22.12 11.50
CA GLU A 65 -7.47 -20.95 11.60
C GLU A 65 -6.69 -19.65 11.45
N TYR A 66 -7.25 -18.70 10.72
CA TYR A 66 -6.74 -17.34 10.63
C TYR A 66 -7.22 -16.49 11.82
N PRO A 67 -6.43 -15.49 12.25
CA PRO A 67 -6.74 -14.70 13.45
C PRO A 67 -8.03 -13.88 13.27
N ASP A 68 -8.77 -13.67 14.37
CA ASP A 68 -10.01 -12.88 14.38
C ASP A 68 -9.81 -11.44 13.95
N SER A 69 -8.66 -10.87 14.28
CA SER A 69 -8.29 -9.54 13.83
C SER A 69 -6.78 -9.45 13.64
N VAL A 70 -6.39 -8.90 12.50
CA VAL A 70 -5.00 -8.47 12.24
C VAL A 70 -4.90 -6.95 12.38
N CYS A 71 -6.00 -6.25 12.12
CA CYS A 71 -6.09 -4.80 12.15
C CYS A 71 -6.91 -4.34 13.35
N THR A 72 -6.32 -3.52 14.21
CA THR A 72 -7.11 -2.60 15.05
C THR A 72 -7.03 -1.25 14.36
N ALA A 73 -8.15 -0.71 13.89
CA ALA A 73 -8.19 0.61 13.25
C ALA A 73 -7.87 1.71 14.28
N VAL A 74 -6.61 1.85 14.63
CA VAL A 74 -6.05 3.05 15.25
C VAL A 74 -5.70 4.01 14.12
N SER A 75 -6.09 5.29 14.27
CA SER A 75 -5.61 6.39 13.43
C SER A 75 -4.09 6.27 13.29
N GLY A 76 -3.59 5.85 12.14
CA GLY A 76 -2.19 5.45 11.98
C GLY A 76 -1.94 4.15 11.19
N GLY A 77 -2.96 3.36 10.86
CA GLY A 77 -2.82 2.26 9.88
C GLY A 77 -1.94 1.09 10.29
N GLN A 78 -1.79 0.86 11.59
CA GLN A 78 -1.07 -0.31 12.08
C GLN A 78 -1.92 -1.57 11.92
N CYS A 79 -1.47 -2.44 11.03
CA CYS A 79 -2.05 -3.73 10.76
C CYS A 79 -1.00 -4.75 11.18
N THR A 80 -1.32 -5.67 12.10
CA THR A 80 -0.55 -6.87 12.56
C THR A 80 -0.40 -7.04 14.08
N ALA A 81 -1.20 -6.39 14.94
CA ALA A 81 -1.06 -6.54 16.40
C ALA A 81 -1.06 -8.02 16.87
N SER A 82 -1.96 -8.84 16.30
CA SER A 82 -2.07 -10.27 16.60
C SER A 82 -0.98 -11.15 15.96
N LEU A 83 -0.26 -10.65 14.97
CA LEU A 83 0.83 -11.38 14.28
C LEU A 83 2.21 -11.07 14.90
N ILE A 84 2.33 -9.95 15.62
CA ILE A 84 3.58 -9.56 16.30
C ILE A 84 3.80 -10.33 17.60
N ALA A 85 2.77 -10.51 18.43
CA ALA A 85 2.88 -11.17 19.74
C ALA A 85 3.37 -12.64 19.66
N PRO A 86 3.07 -13.40 18.59
CA PRO A 86 3.70 -14.70 18.31
C PRO A 86 4.90 -14.66 17.35
N GLN A 87 5.39 -13.48 16.94
CA GLN A 87 6.55 -13.26 16.06
C GLN A 87 6.43 -13.79 14.61
N TYR A 88 5.22 -13.87 14.03
CA TYR A 88 5.08 -14.20 12.60
C TYR A 88 5.54 -13.06 11.69
N ILE A 89 5.57 -11.83 12.22
CA ILE A 89 6.17 -10.66 11.58
C ILE A 89 6.93 -9.84 12.63
N SER A 90 8.13 -9.36 12.29
CA SER A 90 9.00 -8.66 13.25
C SER A 90 8.54 -7.23 13.53
N VAL A 91 7.93 -6.57 12.55
CA VAL A 91 7.42 -5.19 12.64
C VAL A 91 6.21 -5.05 11.74
N ALA A 92 5.13 -4.47 12.25
CA ALA A 92 3.97 -4.09 11.45
C ALA A 92 4.36 -3.14 10.31
N PRO A 93 4.05 -3.47 9.05
CA PRO A 93 4.10 -2.48 8.00
C PRO A 93 3.14 -1.33 8.32
N ASN A 94 3.56 -0.12 8.01
CA ASN A 94 2.80 1.09 8.22
C ASN A 94 2.62 1.79 6.88
N ASP A 95 1.40 2.21 6.57
CA ASP A 95 1.13 2.85 5.28
C ASP A 95 2.02 4.08 5.10
N PRO A 96 2.64 4.29 3.92
CA PRO A 96 3.43 5.48 3.66
C PRO A 96 2.68 6.81 3.85
N GLN A 97 1.34 6.77 3.90
CA GLN A 97 0.41 7.85 4.20
C GLN A 97 -0.51 7.50 5.39
N ALA A 98 0.04 6.91 6.44
CA ALA A 98 -0.64 6.48 7.67
C ALA A 98 -1.54 7.52 8.38
N ASN A 99 -1.51 8.79 7.95
CA ASN A 99 -2.40 9.84 8.42
C ASN A 99 -3.73 9.94 7.63
N SER A 100 -3.98 9.03 6.68
CA SER A 100 -5.24 8.97 5.92
C SER A 100 -6.07 7.75 6.33
N THR A 101 -7.35 7.97 6.62
CA THR A 101 -8.32 6.88 6.82
C THR A 101 -8.67 6.12 5.53
N THR A 102 -8.30 6.65 4.37
CA THR A 102 -8.58 6.07 3.05
C THR A 102 -7.53 5.04 2.62
N TRP A 103 -6.29 5.23 3.06
CA TRP A 103 -5.12 4.45 2.62
C TRP A 103 -4.65 3.49 3.72
N LEU A 104 -5.57 2.78 4.36
CA LEU A 104 -5.27 1.81 5.40
C LEU A 104 -5.23 0.40 4.82
N TYR A 105 -4.40 -0.48 5.38
CA TYR A 105 -4.55 -1.90 5.12
C TYR A 105 -5.77 -2.43 5.88
N PHE A 106 -6.51 -3.34 5.26
CA PHE A 106 -7.70 -3.96 5.86
C PHE A 106 -7.58 -5.47 5.82
N TYR A 107 -8.23 -6.12 6.77
CA TYR A 107 -8.25 -7.56 6.92
C TYR A 107 -9.59 -7.98 7.50
N ASP A 108 -10.20 -9.00 6.94
CA ASP A 108 -11.29 -9.76 7.56
C ASP A 108 -11.02 -11.25 7.41
N ASN A 109 -11.25 -12.01 8.48
CA ASN A 109 -11.28 -13.46 8.42
C ASN A 109 -12.64 -13.95 7.90
N LEU A 110 -12.60 -14.98 7.05
CA LEU A 110 -13.74 -15.49 6.32
C LEU A 110 -13.92 -16.98 6.60
N THR A 111 -15.17 -17.43 6.55
CA THR A 111 -15.50 -18.85 6.55
C THR A 111 -15.18 -19.49 5.19
N SER A 112 -15.04 -20.83 5.16
CA SER A 112 -14.90 -21.59 3.91
C SER A 112 -16.22 -21.76 3.13
N ALA A 113 -17.31 -21.13 3.58
CA ALA A 113 -18.60 -21.22 2.90
C ALA A 113 -18.55 -20.44 1.58
N GLU A 114 -19.35 -20.84 0.60
CA GLU A 114 -19.52 -20.12 -0.66
C GLU A 114 -20.98 -19.65 -0.77
N PRO A 115 -21.27 -18.33 -0.73
CA PRO A 115 -20.33 -17.22 -0.69
C PRO A 115 -19.64 -17.06 0.69
N PRO A 116 -18.37 -16.60 0.73
CA PRO A 116 -17.66 -16.41 1.98
C PRO A 116 -18.31 -15.30 2.80
N THR A 117 -18.42 -15.54 4.11
CA THR A 117 -18.95 -14.59 5.09
C THR A 117 -17.91 -14.30 6.15
N THR A 118 -17.94 -13.09 6.72
CA THR A 118 -17.05 -12.74 7.84
C THR A 118 -17.31 -13.62 9.05
N CYS A 119 -16.23 -14.10 9.66
CA CYS A 119 -16.31 -14.94 10.84
C CYS A 119 -16.91 -14.23 12.07
N ALA A 120 -16.83 -12.90 12.13
CA ALA A 120 -17.43 -12.11 13.21
C ALA A 120 -18.94 -12.37 13.38
N THR A 121 -19.62 -12.86 12.34
CA THR A 121 -21.06 -13.14 12.35
C THR A 121 -21.40 -14.64 12.25
N ALA A 122 -20.40 -15.51 12.12
CA ALA A 122 -20.58 -16.93 11.89
C ALA A 122 -20.03 -17.78 13.05
N THR A 123 -20.80 -18.77 13.51
CA THR A 123 -20.38 -19.79 14.49
C THR A 123 -19.41 -20.83 13.87
N GLY A 124 -18.59 -20.43 12.91
CA GLY A 124 -17.81 -21.29 12.02
C GLY A 124 -16.30 -21.09 12.15
N VAL A 125 -15.55 -22.07 11.62
CA VAL A 125 -14.08 -22.08 11.59
C VAL A 125 -13.57 -21.13 10.50
N CYS A 126 -12.58 -20.30 10.84
CA CYS A 126 -12.05 -19.25 9.97
C CYS A 126 -10.85 -19.73 9.14
N THR A 127 -11.13 -20.41 8.04
CA THR A 127 -10.08 -21.01 7.20
C THR A 127 -9.78 -20.19 5.94
N SER A 128 -10.31 -18.97 5.82
CA SER A 128 -10.00 -18.05 4.72
C SER A 128 -9.90 -16.62 5.26
N TYR A 129 -9.42 -15.69 4.45
CA TYR A 129 -9.38 -14.27 4.78
C TYR A 129 -9.42 -13.42 3.52
N VAL A 130 -9.70 -12.13 3.67
CA VAL A 130 -9.38 -11.14 2.65
C VAL A 130 -8.50 -10.08 3.29
N LEU A 131 -7.40 -9.76 2.62
CA LEU A 131 -6.42 -8.77 3.02
C LEU A 131 -6.21 -7.83 1.84
N GLY A 132 -6.08 -6.54 2.10
CA GLY A 132 -5.79 -5.63 0.99
C GLY A 132 -5.40 -4.22 1.41
N ALA A 133 -5.14 -3.42 0.39
CA ALA A 133 -4.80 -2.01 0.50
C ALA A 133 -5.35 -1.24 -0.69
N THR A 134 -5.85 -0.03 -0.46
CA THR A 134 -6.22 0.88 -1.55
C THR A 134 -4.94 1.43 -2.19
N LEU A 135 -4.82 1.33 -3.52
CA LEU A 135 -3.70 1.92 -4.27
C LEU A 135 -4.06 3.32 -4.77
N GLU A 136 -3.08 4.22 -4.80
CA GLU A 136 -3.32 5.55 -5.31
C GLU A 136 -3.51 5.52 -6.84
N ASP A 137 -2.77 4.66 -7.54
CA ASP A 137 -2.83 4.51 -9.00
C ASP A 137 -3.88 3.49 -9.40
N THR A 138 -5.03 3.97 -9.91
CA THR A 138 -6.13 3.13 -10.39
C THR A 138 -5.76 2.29 -11.61
N ALA A 139 -4.63 2.58 -12.27
CA ALA A 139 -4.10 1.81 -13.39
C ALA A 139 -2.86 1.01 -13.00
N ASN A 140 -2.63 0.79 -11.69
CA ASN A 140 -1.51 -0.01 -11.24
C ASN A 140 -1.62 -1.44 -11.78
N SER A 141 -0.54 -1.96 -12.36
CA SER A 141 -0.54 -3.30 -12.95
C SER A 141 -0.81 -4.43 -11.93
N ALA A 142 -0.59 -4.17 -10.63
CA ALA A 142 -0.89 -5.12 -9.56
C ALA A 142 -2.40 -5.43 -9.46
N LEU A 143 -3.26 -4.49 -9.84
CA LEU A 143 -4.72 -4.61 -9.87
C LEU A 143 -5.24 -5.54 -10.98
N ASN A 144 -4.37 -6.03 -11.88
CA ASN A 144 -4.78 -7.02 -12.88
C ASN A 144 -4.53 -8.46 -12.39
N GLN A 145 -3.97 -8.63 -11.20
CA GLN A 145 -3.52 -9.91 -10.66
C GLN A 145 -4.10 -10.20 -9.28
N ASP A 146 -4.99 -9.35 -8.79
CA ASP A 146 -5.60 -9.44 -7.49
C ASP A 146 -7.03 -9.95 -7.62
N ILE A 147 -7.76 -9.94 -6.50
CA ILE A 147 -9.13 -10.46 -6.47
C ILE A 147 -10.09 -9.34 -6.78
N ASP A 148 -10.81 -9.48 -7.89
CA ASP A 148 -11.91 -8.59 -8.23
C ASP A 148 -13.22 -9.02 -7.57
N GLY A 149 -13.97 -8.06 -7.03
CA GLY A 149 -15.35 -8.31 -6.61
C GLY A 149 -15.91 -7.34 -5.59
N SER A 150 -17.19 -7.03 -5.74
CA SER A 150 -17.97 -6.30 -4.74
C SER A 150 -18.49 -7.27 -3.67
N ALA A 151 -18.20 -7.00 -2.40
CA ALA A 151 -18.68 -7.76 -1.23
C ALA A 151 -17.99 -9.12 -0.97
N VAL A 152 -16.66 -9.18 -1.05
CA VAL A 152 -15.90 -10.30 -0.46
C VAL A 152 -16.18 -10.35 1.04
N GLY A 153 -16.63 -11.50 1.55
CA GLY A 153 -17.07 -11.61 2.95
C GLY A 153 -18.40 -10.93 3.28
N GLY A 154 -19.09 -10.36 2.27
CA GLY A 154 -20.34 -9.61 2.44
C GLY A 154 -20.17 -8.11 2.75
N THR A 155 -18.95 -7.61 2.98
CA THR A 155 -18.73 -6.19 3.35
C THR A 155 -17.56 -5.53 2.63
N ILE A 156 -16.54 -6.28 2.20
CA ILE A 156 -15.34 -5.70 1.58
C ILE A 156 -15.53 -5.55 0.07
N ASN A 157 -15.21 -4.38 -0.45
CA ASN A 157 -15.18 -4.11 -1.88
C ASN A 157 -13.73 -4.18 -2.39
N CYS A 158 -13.44 -5.20 -3.18
CA CYS A 158 -12.15 -5.40 -3.83
C CYS A 158 -12.16 -4.93 -5.29
N ALA A 159 -13.11 -4.07 -5.67
CA ALA A 159 -13.03 -3.39 -6.96
C ALA A 159 -11.91 -2.35 -6.95
N ASP A 160 -11.31 -2.14 -8.11
CA ASP A 160 -10.31 -1.10 -8.34
C ASP A 160 -10.72 0.25 -7.74
N PRO A 161 -9.79 0.94 -7.04
CA PRO A 161 -8.34 0.72 -7.00
C PRO A 161 -7.85 -0.10 -5.79
N VAL A 162 -8.67 -1.00 -5.26
CA VAL A 162 -8.34 -1.77 -4.07
C VAL A 162 -7.60 -3.04 -4.45
N TYR A 163 -6.35 -3.20 -3.99
CA TYR A 163 -5.58 -4.43 -4.17
C TYR A 163 -5.95 -5.45 -3.10
N CYS A 164 -6.56 -6.57 -3.49
CA CYS A 164 -7.03 -7.63 -2.59
C CYS A 164 -6.38 -8.99 -2.81
N VAL A 165 -6.05 -9.68 -1.71
CA VAL A 165 -5.54 -11.06 -1.70
C VAL A 165 -6.35 -11.95 -0.75
N ARG A 166 -6.42 -13.24 -1.07
CA ARG A 166 -7.05 -14.33 -0.31
C ARG A 166 -6.12 -15.56 -0.43
N PRO A 167 -6.12 -16.48 0.55
CA PRO A 167 -5.40 -17.74 0.46
C PRO A 167 -5.96 -18.65 -0.65
#